data_AF-Q50FT4-F1
#
_entry.id   AF-Q50FT4-F1
#
_cell.length_a   1.000
_cell.length_b   1.000
_cell.length_c   1.000
_cell.angle_alpha   90.00
_cell.angle_beta   90.00
_cell.angle_gamma   90.00
#
_symmetry.space_group_name_H-M   'P 1'
#
loop_
_entity.id
_entity.type
_entity.pdbx_description
1 polymer ?
#
loop_
_entity_poly.entity_id
_entity_poly.type
_entity_poly.pdbx_seq_one_letter_code
_entity_poly.pdbx_strand_id
1 'polypeptide(L)'
;MLSGRKVQKEQIEKWQNAKNLDDFKDSIHSRMYFGDVPSCRDCHGKGEDKKSIRYNNAANLDLINKNCASCHKDVDKEFKHSIHQNISQIQLDKDGKKKKIPTCTTCHDIHNNDPLMNAMTLKQRSDFKCGECHQDKQDRYHDTFHGKAMVLNSPGSAPKIAACYDCHGKHNILKVEDLNSTLSSLNRVQTCA
;
A
#
# COMPACT_ATOMS: atom_id res chain seq x y z
N MET A 1 15.34 16.64 9.87
CA MET A 1 16.38 15.60 9.69
C MET A 1 15.67 14.26 9.64
N LEU A 2 15.40 13.75 8.43
CA LEU A 2 15.09 12.33 8.22
C LEU A 2 16.38 11.56 8.54
N SER A 3 16.29 10.39 9.17
CA SER A 3 17.40 9.90 9.98
C SER A 3 18.71 9.68 9.22
N GLY A 4 18.72 9.47 7.88
CA GLY A 4 19.89 9.62 7.01
C GLY A 4 21.19 9.01 7.54
N ARG A 5 21.10 8.02 8.42
CA ARG A 5 22.26 7.44 9.09
C ARG A 5 22.77 6.38 8.15
N LYS A 6 24.02 6.55 7.71
CA LYS A 6 24.77 5.45 7.09
C LYS A 6 24.68 4.25 8.03
N VAL A 7 24.02 3.20 7.56
CA VAL A 7 23.94 1.94 8.29
C VAL A 7 25.34 1.32 8.25
N GLN A 8 25.92 1.04 9.42
CA GLN A 8 27.21 0.36 9.51
C GLN A 8 27.03 -1.15 9.31
N LYS A 9 28.04 -1.83 8.77
CA LYS A 9 27.96 -3.26 8.43
C LYS A 9 27.60 -4.14 9.64
N GLU A 10 28.13 -3.79 10.82
CA GLU A 10 27.88 -4.47 12.08
C GLU A 10 26.41 -4.34 12.53
N GLN A 11 25.72 -3.25 12.14
CA GLN A 11 24.30 -3.06 12.43
C GLN A 11 23.42 -3.92 11.52
N ILE A 12 23.82 -4.13 10.26
CA ILE A 12 23.12 -5.01 9.31
C ILE A 12 23.16 -6.45 9.79
N GLU A 13 24.34 -6.95 10.20
CA GLU A 13 24.51 -8.32 10.71
C GLU A 13 23.68 -8.55 11.98
N LYS A 14 23.60 -7.55 12.86
CA LYS A 14 22.74 -7.61 14.06
C LYS A 14 21.26 -7.67 13.71
N TRP A 15 20.81 -6.96 12.68
CA TRP A 15 19.40 -6.98 12.26
C TRP A 15 19.03 -8.30 11.58
N GLN A 16 19.89 -8.84 10.72
CA GLN A 16 19.67 -10.12 10.04
C GLN A 16 19.50 -11.28 11.04
N ASN A 17 20.23 -11.25 12.16
CA ASN A 17 20.21 -12.29 13.18
C ASN A 17 19.16 -12.09 14.30
N ALA A 18 18.39 -11.00 14.26
CA ALA A 18 17.36 -10.73 15.28
C ALA A 18 16.12 -11.62 15.06
N LYS A 19 15.81 -12.49 16.03
CA LYS A 19 14.67 -13.43 15.98
C LYS A 19 13.27 -12.78 16.01
N ASN A 20 13.19 -11.51 16.39
CA ASN A 20 11.91 -10.80 16.56
C ASN A 20 11.64 -9.78 15.44
N LEU A 21 12.34 -9.89 14.30
CA LEU A 21 12.26 -8.93 13.19
C LEU A 21 12.03 -9.62 11.83
N ASP A 22 11.57 -10.86 11.82
CA ASP A 22 11.48 -11.67 10.60
C ASP A 22 10.46 -11.10 9.59
N ASP A 23 9.45 -10.38 10.07
CA ASP A 23 8.44 -9.69 9.27
C ASP A 23 8.95 -8.43 8.53
N PHE A 24 9.97 -7.77 9.06
CA PHE A 24 10.56 -6.56 8.46
C PHE A 24 11.64 -6.89 7.42
N LYS A 25 12.35 -8.01 7.58
CA LYS A 25 13.54 -8.37 6.79
C LYS A 25 13.28 -8.50 5.30
N ASP A 26 12.07 -8.87 4.89
CA ASP A 26 11.71 -9.03 3.48
C ASP A 26 11.19 -7.74 2.82
N SER A 27 11.05 -6.66 3.58
CA SER A 27 10.64 -5.37 3.03
C SER A 27 11.71 -4.76 2.12
N ILE A 28 11.33 -3.81 1.26
CA ILE A 28 12.33 -3.03 0.51
C ILE A 28 13.13 -2.11 1.44
N HIS A 29 12.54 -1.68 2.56
CA HIS A 29 13.17 -0.79 3.53
C HIS A 29 14.32 -1.46 4.29
N SER A 30 14.29 -2.78 4.49
CA SER A 30 15.40 -3.55 5.06
C SER A 30 16.46 -3.95 4.03
N ARG A 31 16.10 -4.06 2.75
CA ARG A 31 16.96 -4.56 1.66
C ARG A 31 17.72 -3.48 0.89
N MET A 32 17.41 -2.21 1.11
CA MET A 32 18.14 -1.09 0.49
C MET A 32 19.45 -0.81 1.23
N TYR A 33 20.52 -1.50 0.85
CA TYR A 33 21.84 -1.38 1.49
C TYR A 33 22.61 -0.08 1.21
N PHE A 34 22.21 0.68 0.17
CA PHE A 34 22.99 1.82 -0.34
C PHE A 34 22.22 3.15 -0.39
N GLY A 35 21.15 3.29 0.39
CA GLY A 35 20.36 4.52 0.47
C GLY A 35 20.03 4.95 1.90
N ASP A 36 19.39 6.12 2.03
CA ASP A 36 18.79 6.56 3.29
C ASP A 36 17.57 5.69 3.60
N VAL A 37 17.79 4.60 4.33
CA VAL A 37 16.72 3.68 4.75
C VAL A 37 16.11 4.08 6.10
N PRO A 38 14.78 3.98 6.24
CA PRO A 38 14.15 4.20 7.53
C PRO A 38 14.53 3.08 8.51
N SER A 39 14.87 3.46 9.72
CA SER A 39 15.00 2.56 10.87
C SER A 39 13.64 2.32 11.54
N CYS A 40 13.55 1.33 12.44
CA CYS A 40 12.32 1.07 13.22
C CYS A 40 11.80 2.35 13.92
N ARG A 41 12.71 3.21 14.40
CA ARG A 41 12.36 4.44 15.12
C ARG A 41 11.80 5.53 14.21
N ASP A 42 12.09 5.51 12.92
CA ASP A 42 11.56 6.51 11.99
C ASP A 42 10.05 6.37 11.81
N CYS A 43 9.53 5.15 11.96
CA CYS A 43 8.09 4.87 11.96
C CYS A 43 7.49 4.80 13.38
N HIS A 44 8.19 4.15 14.32
CA HIS A 44 7.65 3.87 15.66
C HIS A 44 8.03 4.91 16.73
N GLY A 45 9.03 5.75 16.50
CA GLY A 45 9.56 6.73 17.48
C GLY A 45 9.11 8.17 17.23
N LYS A 46 7.99 8.39 16.54
CA LYS A 46 7.50 9.74 16.22
C LYS A 46 6.72 10.33 17.40
N GLY A 47 7.06 11.56 17.79
CA GLY A 47 6.53 12.26 18.97
C GLY A 47 7.62 13.05 19.70
N GLU A 48 7.38 13.40 20.97
CA GLU A 48 8.35 14.13 21.82
C GLU A 48 9.60 13.31 22.15
N ASP A 49 9.46 11.98 22.23
CA ASP A 49 10.58 11.07 22.48
C ASP A 49 10.93 10.25 21.23
N LYS A 50 11.97 10.70 20.53
CA LYS A 50 12.51 10.06 19.31
C LYS A 50 13.46 8.90 19.59
N LYS A 51 13.67 8.54 20.86
CA LYS A 51 14.65 7.51 21.26
C LYS A 51 14.02 6.15 21.51
N SER A 52 12.71 6.06 21.72
CA SER A 52 12.00 4.79 21.96
C SER A 52 11.25 4.27 20.71
N ILE A 53 11.08 2.95 20.62
CA ILE A 53 10.18 2.29 19.66
C ILE A 53 8.83 2.16 20.36
N ARG A 54 7.78 2.78 19.82
CA ARG A 54 6.41 2.71 20.35
C ARG A 54 5.51 1.97 19.38
N TYR A 55 5.06 0.78 19.75
CA TYR A 55 4.22 -0.06 18.88
C TYR A 55 2.84 0.56 18.60
N ASN A 56 2.25 1.23 19.59
CA ASN A 56 0.96 1.89 19.47
C ASN A 56 0.95 3.04 18.44
N ASN A 57 2.10 3.67 18.17
CA ASN A 57 2.23 4.69 17.12
C ASN A 57 1.93 4.10 15.73
N ALA A 58 2.24 2.83 15.48
CA ALA A 58 1.91 2.18 14.21
C ALA A 58 0.43 1.78 14.11
N ALA A 59 -0.30 1.70 15.22
CA ALA A 59 -1.74 1.42 15.24
C ALA A 59 -2.59 2.69 15.04
N ASN A 60 -1.99 3.88 15.12
CA ASN A 60 -2.68 5.14 14.89
C ASN A 60 -2.72 5.47 13.39
N LEU A 61 -3.89 5.35 12.76
CA LEU A 61 -4.10 5.58 11.33
C LEU A 61 -3.64 6.98 10.88
N ASP A 62 -3.82 8.01 11.72
CA ASP A 62 -3.39 9.38 11.41
C ASP A 62 -1.86 9.50 11.34
N LEU A 63 -1.16 8.60 12.03
CA LEU A 63 0.29 8.58 12.06
C LEU A 63 0.86 7.73 10.92
N ILE A 64 0.18 6.66 10.49
CA ILE A 64 0.63 5.80 9.38
C ILE A 64 0.87 6.62 8.11
N ASN A 65 -0.15 7.31 7.60
CA ASN A 65 -0.01 8.07 6.35
C ASN A 65 1.02 9.21 6.51
N LYS A 66 1.03 9.89 7.67
CA LYS A 66 2.03 10.93 7.97
C LYS A 66 3.46 10.39 8.06
N ASN A 67 3.65 9.13 8.43
CA ASN A 67 4.97 8.48 8.48
C ASN A 67 5.46 8.22 7.07
N CYS A 68 4.63 7.58 6.25
CA CYS A 68 4.94 7.30 4.85
C CYS A 68 5.22 8.61 4.09
N ALA A 69 4.36 9.63 4.25
CA ALA A 69 4.48 10.93 3.60
C ALA A 69 5.74 11.73 3.98
N SER A 70 6.42 11.39 5.08
CA SER A 70 7.65 12.07 5.48
C SER A 70 8.80 11.84 4.49
N CYS A 71 8.80 10.67 3.82
CA CYS A 71 9.75 10.29 2.76
C CYS A 71 9.07 10.18 1.39
N HIS A 72 7.91 9.54 1.28
CA HIS A 72 7.15 9.34 0.03
C HIS A 72 6.26 10.53 -0.31
N LYS A 73 6.87 11.72 -0.41
CA LYS A 73 6.14 12.99 -0.58
C LYS A 73 5.35 13.08 -1.87
N ASP A 74 5.88 12.55 -2.97
CA ASP A 74 5.20 12.64 -4.26
C ASP A 74 3.99 11.69 -4.34
N VAL A 75 4.13 10.50 -3.76
CA VAL A 75 3.00 9.59 -3.55
C VAL A 75 1.94 10.22 -2.65
N ASP A 76 2.33 10.87 -1.55
CA ASP A 76 1.39 11.56 -0.66
C ASP A 76 0.65 12.71 -1.37
N LYS A 77 1.34 13.48 -2.22
CA LYS A 77 0.68 14.53 -3.03
C LYS A 77 -0.40 13.94 -3.92
N GLU A 78 -0.13 12.82 -4.58
CA GLU A 78 -1.10 12.12 -5.43
C GLU A 78 -2.25 11.53 -4.60
N PHE A 79 -1.91 10.81 -3.53
CA PHE A 79 -2.87 10.08 -2.70
C PHE A 79 -3.85 11.00 -1.96
N LYS A 80 -3.46 12.23 -1.62
CA LYS A 80 -4.36 13.25 -1.05
C LYS A 80 -5.56 13.58 -1.93
N HIS A 81 -5.44 13.42 -3.24
CA HIS A 81 -6.53 13.66 -4.18
C HIS A 81 -7.39 12.41 -4.43
N SER A 82 -6.95 11.25 -3.96
CA SER A 82 -7.70 10.00 -4.06
C SER A 82 -8.98 10.03 -3.24
N ILE A 83 -10.02 9.36 -3.75
CA ILE A 83 -11.22 9.06 -2.97
C ILE A 83 -10.90 8.22 -1.73
N HIS A 84 -9.77 7.50 -1.75
CA HIS A 84 -9.28 6.65 -0.66
C HIS A 84 -8.47 7.41 0.42
N GLN A 85 -8.32 8.73 0.32
CA GLN A 85 -7.79 9.57 1.41
C GLN A 85 -8.76 10.69 1.82
N ASN A 86 -9.83 10.92 1.04
CA ASN A 86 -10.71 12.05 1.28
C ASN A 86 -11.63 11.81 2.50
N ILE A 87 -11.17 12.29 3.66
CA ILE A 87 -11.87 12.20 4.95
C ILE A 87 -13.27 12.82 4.90
N SER A 88 -13.51 13.82 4.02
CA SER A 88 -14.84 14.42 3.87
C SER A 88 -15.85 13.48 3.21
N GLN A 89 -15.39 12.37 2.64
CA GLN A 89 -16.23 11.33 2.03
C GLN A 89 -16.36 10.07 2.88
N ILE A 90 -15.94 10.11 4.16
CA ILE A 90 -16.17 9.01 5.11
C ILE A 90 -17.67 8.81 5.26
N GLN A 91 -18.16 7.71 4.69
CA GLN A 91 -19.52 7.24 4.87
C GLN A 91 -19.64 6.55 6.24
N LEU A 92 -20.84 6.56 6.79
CA LEU A 92 -21.18 5.67 7.89
C LEU A 92 -21.51 4.28 7.34
N ASP A 93 -21.18 3.23 8.08
CA ASP A 93 -21.68 1.89 7.85
C ASP A 93 -23.13 1.77 8.35
N LYS A 94 -23.69 0.56 8.25
CA LYS A 94 -25.08 0.27 8.64
C LYS A 94 -25.33 0.47 10.14
N ASP A 95 -24.28 0.49 10.95
CA ASP A 95 -24.32 0.67 12.41
C ASP A 95 -24.00 2.12 12.82
N GLY A 96 -23.90 3.04 11.87
CA GLY A 96 -23.58 4.44 12.13
C GLY A 96 -22.10 4.70 12.46
N LYS A 97 -21.21 3.72 12.24
CA LYS A 97 -19.77 3.90 12.45
C LYS A 97 -19.10 4.39 11.17
N LYS A 98 -18.09 5.24 11.30
CA LYS A 98 -17.29 5.69 10.15
C LYS A 98 -16.66 4.47 9.44
N LYS A 99 -16.94 4.30 8.16
CA LYS A 99 -16.25 3.30 7.33
C LYS A 99 -14.75 3.56 7.40
N LYS A 100 -13.99 2.50 7.62
CA LYS A 100 -12.53 2.54 7.69
C LYS A 100 -11.98 2.96 6.33
N ILE A 101 -11.24 4.06 6.29
CA ILE A 101 -10.50 4.48 5.09
C ILE A 101 -9.17 3.70 5.05
N PRO A 102 -8.74 3.22 3.87
CA PRO A 102 -7.43 2.58 3.73
C PRO A 102 -6.29 3.55 4.03
N THR A 103 -5.21 3.01 4.60
CA THR A 103 -3.94 3.72 4.79
C THR A 103 -2.89 3.16 3.85
N CYS A 104 -1.69 3.75 3.84
CA CYS A 104 -0.60 3.27 2.99
C CYS A 104 -0.31 1.76 3.18
N THR A 105 -0.48 1.23 4.39
CA THR A 105 -0.24 -0.18 4.69
C THR A 105 -1.40 -1.10 4.33
N THR A 106 -2.58 -0.55 4.00
CA THR A 106 -3.75 -1.36 3.63
C THR A 106 -3.54 -2.04 2.28
N CYS A 107 -3.00 -1.33 1.29
CA CYS A 107 -2.76 -1.89 -0.05
C CYS A 107 -1.37 -2.55 -0.17
N HIS A 108 -0.36 -2.03 0.53
CA HIS A 108 0.98 -2.65 0.55
C HIS A 108 1.60 -2.61 1.96
N ASP A 109 1.73 -3.78 2.57
CA ASP A 109 2.29 -3.93 3.92
C ASP A 109 3.83 -3.84 3.93
N ILE A 110 4.40 -3.48 5.09
CA ILE A 110 5.84 -3.32 5.34
C ILE A 110 6.37 -4.17 6.52
N HIS A 111 5.50 -4.99 7.13
CA HIS A 111 5.83 -5.97 8.16
C HIS A 111 5.08 -7.28 7.85
N ASN A 112 5.39 -7.90 6.72
CA ASN A 112 4.65 -9.06 6.24
C ASN A 112 5.60 -10.19 5.84
N ASN A 113 5.52 -11.29 6.57
CA ASN A 113 6.22 -12.54 6.29
C ASN A 113 5.31 -13.60 5.65
N ASP A 114 4.08 -13.25 5.25
CA ASP A 114 3.18 -14.19 4.57
C ASP A 114 3.83 -14.63 3.24
N PRO A 115 4.21 -15.92 3.11
CA PRO A 115 4.86 -16.42 1.92
C PRO A 115 3.99 -16.30 0.67
N LEU A 116 2.66 -16.39 0.82
CA LEU A 116 1.72 -16.24 -0.29
C LEU A 116 1.72 -14.80 -0.79
N MET A 117 1.59 -13.82 0.12
CA MET A 117 1.64 -12.41 -0.25
C MET A 117 2.97 -12.00 -0.87
N ASN A 118 4.07 -12.62 -0.43
CA ASN A 118 5.42 -12.37 -0.95
C ASN A 118 5.67 -13.06 -2.30
N ALA A 119 4.96 -14.14 -2.62
CA ALA A 119 4.98 -14.80 -3.92
C ALA A 119 4.04 -14.14 -4.96
N MET A 120 3.07 -13.34 -4.52
CA MET A 120 2.14 -12.64 -5.42
C MET A 120 2.83 -11.56 -6.23
N THR A 121 2.47 -11.49 -7.52
CA THR A 121 2.75 -10.31 -8.34
C THR A 121 1.97 -9.09 -7.82
N LEU A 122 2.39 -7.87 -8.19
CA LEU A 122 1.66 -6.65 -7.84
C LEU A 122 0.20 -6.67 -8.34
N LYS A 123 -0.06 -7.31 -9.48
CA LYS A 123 -1.42 -7.46 -10.04
C LYS A 123 -2.29 -8.39 -9.20
N GLN A 124 -1.76 -9.54 -8.78
CA GLN A 124 -2.45 -10.44 -7.85
C GLN A 124 -2.68 -9.78 -6.49
N ARG A 125 -1.68 -9.05 -5.98
CA ARG A 125 -1.82 -8.29 -4.73
C ARG A 125 -2.90 -7.21 -4.85
N SER A 126 -3.00 -6.54 -5.99
CA SER A 126 -4.07 -5.57 -6.26
C SER A 126 -5.45 -6.23 -6.21
N ASP A 127 -5.63 -7.36 -6.89
CA ASP A 127 -6.90 -8.08 -6.88
C ASP A 127 -7.31 -8.44 -5.45
N PHE A 128 -6.40 -9.05 -4.70
CA PHE A 128 -6.62 -9.44 -3.30
C PHE A 128 -6.95 -8.23 -2.40
N LYS A 129 -6.13 -7.18 -2.43
CA LYS A 129 -6.29 -6.01 -1.53
C LYS A 129 -7.48 -5.13 -1.86
N CYS A 130 -7.84 -4.99 -3.13
CA CYS A 130 -9.09 -4.32 -3.50
C CYS A 130 -10.30 -5.15 -3.03
N GLY A 131 -10.22 -6.48 -3.16
CA GLY A 131 -11.24 -7.45 -2.74
C GLY A 131 -11.57 -7.43 -1.25
N GLU A 132 -10.60 -7.18 -0.36
CA GLU A 132 -10.82 -7.12 1.09
C GLU A 132 -11.94 -6.12 1.50
N CYS A 133 -12.17 -5.07 0.70
CA CYS A 133 -13.22 -4.07 0.92
C CYS A 133 -14.27 -4.00 -0.21
N HIS A 134 -13.91 -4.39 -1.44
CA HIS A 134 -14.77 -4.29 -2.63
C HIS A 134 -15.15 -5.66 -3.20
N GLN A 135 -15.60 -6.57 -2.33
CA GLN A 135 -15.96 -7.97 -2.66
C GLN A 135 -16.90 -8.05 -3.87
N ASP A 136 -18.05 -7.35 -3.82
CA ASP A 136 -19.03 -7.31 -4.93
C ASP A 136 -18.44 -6.83 -6.27
N LYS A 137 -17.35 -6.06 -6.25
CA LYS A 137 -16.66 -5.58 -7.46
C LYS A 137 -15.61 -6.56 -7.92
N GLN A 138 -14.89 -7.19 -6.98
CA GLN A 138 -13.95 -8.26 -7.27
C GLN A 138 -14.67 -9.45 -7.91
N ASP A 139 -15.82 -9.88 -7.36
CA ASP A 139 -16.62 -10.98 -7.91
C ASP A 139 -17.00 -10.71 -9.37
N ARG A 140 -17.53 -9.52 -9.66
CA ARG A 140 -17.87 -9.11 -11.03
C ARG A 140 -16.64 -8.99 -11.93
N TYR A 141 -15.49 -8.58 -11.40
CA TYR A 141 -14.24 -8.55 -12.15
C TYR A 141 -13.79 -9.98 -12.50
N HIS A 142 -13.93 -10.94 -11.57
CA HIS A 142 -13.64 -12.37 -11.78
C HIS A 142 -14.57 -13.03 -12.82
N ASP A 143 -15.73 -12.46 -13.11
CA ASP A 143 -16.58 -12.91 -14.22
C ASP A 143 -16.06 -12.48 -15.61
N THR A 144 -15.21 -11.45 -15.67
CA THR A 144 -14.62 -10.94 -16.91
C THR A 144 -13.45 -11.78 -17.41
N PHE A 145 -13.03 -11.57 -18.66
CA PHE A 145 -11.81 -12.18 -19.18
C PHE A 145 -10.57 -11.83 -18.34
N HIS A 146 -10.42 -10.56 -17.92
CA HIS A 146 -9.29 -10.13 -17.09
C HIS A 146 -9.26 -10.87 -15.75
N GLY A 147 -10.39 -10.95 -15.06
CA GLY A 147 -10.45 -11.63 -13.77
C GLY A 147 -10.26 -13.14 -13.87
N LYS A 148 -10.87 -13.81 -14.86
CA LYS A 148 -10.64 -15.25 -15.11
C LYS A 148 -9.16 -15.51 -15.40
N ALA A 149 -8.55 -14.70 -16.26
CA ALA A 149 -7.13 -14.84 -16.58
C ALA A 149 -6.23 -14.51 -15.37
N MET A 150 -6.64 -13.59 -14.48
CA MET A 150 -5.92 -13.30 -13.23
C MET A 150 -5.91 -14.50 -12.29
N VAL A 151 -7.05 -15.16 -12.12
CA VAL A 151 -7.22 -16.32 -11.22
C VAL A 151 -6.53 -17.56 -11.77
N LEU A 152 -6.61 -17.79 -13.09
CA LEU A 152 -6.04 -18.97 -13.74
C LEU A 152 -4.52 -18.91 -13.95
N ASN A 153 -3.91 -17.73 -13.80
CA ASN A 153 -2.48 -17.57 -13.99
C ASN A 153 -1.68 -18.11 -12.81
N SER A 154 -0.59 -18.83 -13.11
CA SER A 154 0.40 -19.19 -12.10
C SER A 154 1.04 -17.94 -11.47
N PRO A 155 1.39 -17.98 -10.17
CA PRO A 155 2.20 -16.93 -9.54
C PRO A 155 3.43 -16.60 -10.41
N GLY A 156 3.58 -15.32 -10.78
CA GLY A 156 4.66 -14.85 -11.65
C GLY A 156 4.32 -14.69 -13.15
N SER A 157 3.20 -15.23 -13.63
CA SER A 157 2.81 -15.20 -15.07
C SER A 157 1.87 -14.03 -15.44
N ALA A 158 1.69 -13.06 -14.55
CA ALA A 158 0.63 -12.04 -14.64
C ALA A 158 0.92 -10.74 -15.44
N PRO A 159 2.06 -10.47 -16.11
CA PRO A 159 2.39 -9.10 -16.51
C PRO A 159 1.45 -8.47 -17.56
N LYS A 160 0.66 -9.26 -18.29
CA LYS A 160 -0.15 -8.78 -19.44
C LYS A 160 -1.64 -8.56 -19.17
N ILE A 161 -2.15 -8.88 -17.98
CA ILE A 161 -3.59 -8.78 -17.68
C ILE A 161 -3.85 -7.48 -16.93
N ALA A 162 -4.90 -6.74 -17.31
CA ALA A 162 -5.31 -5.56 -16.56
C ALA A 162 -5.86 -5.96 -15.18
N ALA A 163 -5.21 -5.51 -14.12
CA ALA A 163 -5.68 -5.57 -12.75
C ALA A 163 -6.48 -4.31 -12.39
N CYS A 164 -7.04 -4.28 -11.18
CA CYS A 164 -7.87 -3.17 -10.71
C CYS A 164 -7.18 -1.81 -10.91
N TYR A 165 -5.90 -1.70 -10.54
CA TYR A 165 -5.16 -0.43 -10.65
C TYR A 165 -4.85 0.01 -12.08
N ASP A 166 -4.80 -0.91 -13.06
CA ASP A 166 -4.48 -0.56 -14.45
C ASP A 166 -5.62 0.28 -15.05
N CYS A 167 -6.85 0.02 -14.61
CA CYS A 167 -8.02 0.78 -15.00
C CYS A 167 -8.34 1.93 -14.03
N HIS A 168 -8.22 1.72 -12.71
CA HIS A 168 -8.69 2.69 -11.70
C HIS A 168 -7.63 3.68 -11.21
N GLY A 169 -6.34 3.41 -11.46
CA GLY A 169 -5.23 4.14 -10.85
C GLY A 169 -4.68 3.44 -9.59
N LYS A 170 -3.53 3.94 -9.11
CA LYS A 170 -2.78 3.33 -7.99
C LYS A 170 -2.93 4.17 -6.73
N HIS A 171 -2.35 5.38 -6.75
CA HIS A 171 -2.49 6.36 -5.67
C HIS A 171 -3.46 7.49 -6.05
N ASN A 172 -3.81 7.63 -7.33
CA ASN A 172 -4.74 8.61 -7.88
C ASN A 172 -6.13 8.04 -8.21
N ILE A 173 -6.72 7.25 -7.31
CA ILE A 173 -8.04 6.66 -7.59
C ILE A 173 -9.11 7.75 -7.45
N LEU A 174 -9.79 8.05 -8.55
CA LEU A 174 -10.83 9.09 -8.64
C LEU A 174 -12.22 8.47 -8.89
N LYS A 175 -13.26 9.27 -8.64
CA LYS A 175 -14.64 8.89 -9.03
C LYS A 175 -14.74 8.80 -10.55
N VAL A 176 -15.59 7.92 -11.06
CA VAL A 176 -15.78 7.74 -12.51
C VAL A 176 -16.33 9.01 -13.18
N GLU A 177 -17.06 9.83 -12.43
CA GLU A 177 -17.63 11.09 -12.91
C GLU A 177 -16.61 12.23 -12.96
N ASP A 178 -15.45 12.08 -12.31
CA ASP A 178 -14.37 13.06 -12.41
C ASP A 178 -13.73 12.97 -13.80
N LEU A 179 -13.65 14.09 -14.52
CA LEU A 179 -13.08 14.14 -15.86
C LEU A 179 -11.60 13.72 -15.89
N ASN A 180 -10.87 13.88 -14.78
CA ASN A 180 -9.47 13.45 -14.64
C ASN A 180 -9.33 11.95 -14.31
N SER A 181 -10.43 11.26 -14.02
CA SER A 181 -10.41 9.81 -13.80
C SER A 181 -10.06 9.10 -15.10
N THR A 182 -9.22 8.06 -15.01
CA THR A 182 -8.92 7.14 -16.11
C THR A 182 -10.19 6.49 -16.68
N LEU A 183 -11.23 6.34 -15.85
CA LEU A 183 -12.50 5.72 -16.24
C LEU A 183 -13.62 6.71 -16.59
N SER A 184 -13.29 8.01 -16.64
CA SER A 184 -14.22 9.04 -17.09
C SER A 184 -14.73 8.75 -18.49
N SER A 185 -15.86 9.36 -18.85
CA SER A 185 -16.41 9.24 -20.20
C SER A 185 -15.42 9.69 -21.29
N LEU A 186 -14.46 10.55 -20.95
CA LEU A 186 -13.43 11.06 -21.86
C LEU A 186 -12.24 10.09 -21.98
N ASN A 187 -11.85 9.43 -20.90
CA ASN A 187 -10.58 8.69 -20.83
C ASN A 187 -10.72 7.17 -20.95
N ARG A 188 -11.94 6.62 -20.77
CA ARG A 188 -12.16 5.17 -20.69
C ARG A 188 -11.68 4.40 -21.92
N VAL A 189 -11.92 4.92 -23.13
CA VAL A 189 -11.48 4.26 -24.37
C VAL A 189 -9.96 4.17 -24.43
N GLN A 190 -9.26 5.25 -24.06
CA GLN A 190 -7.80 5.27 -24.01
C GLN A 190 -7.25 4.33 -22.94
N THR A 191 -7.93 4.22 -21.79
CA THR A 191 -7.53 3.30 -20.71
C THR A 191 -7.62 1.83 -21.12
N CYS A 192 -8.54 1.49 -22.03
CA CYS A 192 -8.67 0.13 -22.57
C CYS A 192 -7.70 -0.21 -23.71
N ALA A 193 -7.00 0.79 -24.27
CA ALA A 193 -6.20 0.66 -25.49
C ALA A 193 -4.81 0.05 -25.26
#